data_AF-Q00035-F1
#
_entry.id   AF-Q00035-F1
#
_cell.length_a   1.000
_cell.length_b   1.000
_cell.length_c   1.000
_cell.angle_alpha   90.00
_cell.angle_beta   90.00
_cell.angle_gamma   90.00
#
_symmetry.space_group_name_H-M   'P 1'
#
loop_
_entity.id
_entity.type
_entity.pdbx_description
1 polymer ?
#
loop_
_entity_poly.entity_id
_entity_poly.type
_entity_poly.pdbx_seq_one_letter_code
_entity_poly.pdbx_strand_id
1 'polypeptide(L)' 'SRLESFIKSRSEWCISRQRAWGVPIPALYHRETGEAILTKESV' A
#
# COMPACT_ATOMS: atom_id res chain seq x y z
N SER A 1 -18.03 -19.55 8.76
CA SER A 1 -16.99 -19.69 9.81
C SER A 1 -16.64 -18.32 10.40
N ARG A 2 -15.97 -18.23 11.57
CA ARG A 2 -15.59 -16.92 12.17
C ARG A 2 -14.69 -16.09 11.24
N LEU A 3 -13.76 -16.73 10.53
CA LEU A 3 -12.84 -16.08 9.60
C LEU A 3 -13.58 -15.42 8.42
N GLU A 4 -14.52 -16.11 7.80
CA GLU A 4 -15.31 -15.56 6.68
C GLU A 4 -16.08 -14.31 7.09
N SER A 5 -16.67 -14.32 8.30
CA SER A 5 -17.38 -13.15 8.83
C SER A 5 -16.44 -11.97 9.02
N PHE A 6 -15.22 -12.21 9.53
CA PHE A 6 -14.22 -11.17 9.69
C PHE A 6 -13.78 -10.58 8.35
N ILE A 7 -13.48 -11.41 7.35
CA ILE A 7 -13.07 -10.96 6.01
C ILE A 7 -14.17 -10.11 5.38
N LYS A 8 -15.44 -10.54 5.48
CA LYS A 8 -16.59 -9.80 4.94
C LYS A 8 -16.85 -8.45 5.63
N SER A 9 -16.46 -8.32 6.90
CA SER A 9 -16.70 -7.10 7.68
C SER A 9 -15.59 -6.05 7.58
N ARG A 10 -14.39 -6.43 7.10
CA ARG A 10 -13.23 -5.52 7.08
C ARG A 10 -13.34 -4.54 5.91
N SER A 11 -13.34 -3.25 6.21
CA SER A 11 -13.37 -2.18 5.22
C SER A 11 -12.03 -1.97 4.52
N GLU A 12 -10.97 -1.70 5.29
CA GLU A 12 -9.68 -1.27 4.73
C GLU A 12 -8.49 -1.93 5.43
N TRP A 13 -7.33 -1.88 4.76
CA TRP A 13 -6.06 -2.27 5.34
C TRP A 13 -4.99 -1.20 5.15
N CYS A 14 -4.74 -0.41 6.19
CA CYS A 14 -3.62 0.52 6.19
C CYS A 14 -2.29 -0.25 6.30
N ILE A 15 -1.53 -0.29 5.19
CA ILE A 15 -0.23 -0.98 5.08
C ILE A 15 0.97 -0.07 5.36
N SER A 16 0.84 1.25 5.21
CA SER A 16 1.95 2.20 5.34
C SER A 16 2.28 2.53 6.80
N ARG A 17 3.56 2.69 7.13
CA ARG A 17 4.02 3.14 8.46
C ARG A 17 5.19 4.11 8.32
N GLN A 18 5.18 5.20 9.09
CA GLN A 18 6.30 6.15 9.17
C GLN A 18 7.31 5.64 10.19
N ARG A 19 8.17 4.71 9.75
CA ARG A 19 9.23 4.10 10.58
C ARG A 19 10.50 3.91 9.76
N ALA A 20 11.64 3.98 10.43
CA ALA A 20 12.93 3.73 9.79
C ALA A 20 13.21 2.22 9.61
N TRP A 21 12.67 1.36 10.47
CA TRP A 21 12.87 -0.08 10.40
C TRP A 21 11.67 -0.80 9.80
N GLY A 22 11.89 -1.48 8.66
CA GLY A 22 10.89 -2.20 7.90
C GLY A 22 11.29 -2.32 6.43
N VAL A 23 10.42 -2.93 5.63
CA VAL A 23 10.59 -2.98 4.17
C VAL A 23 10.04 -1.66 3.57
N PRO A 24 10.83 -0.90 2.79
CA PRO A 24 10.34 0.28 2.11
C PRO A 24 9.24 -0.06 1.10
N ILE A 25 8.19 0.76 1.06
CA ILE A 25 7.15 0.66 0.02
C ILE A 25 7.66 1.39 -1.22
N PRO A 26 7.75 0.74 -2.41
CA PRO A 26 8.19 1.37 -3.64
C PRO A 26 7.09 2.28 -4.21
N ALA A 27 6.87 3.43 -3.58
CA ALA A 27 5.92 4.45 -4.02
C ALA A 27 6.67 5.57 -4.73
N LEU A 28 6.78 5.48 -6.06
CA LEU A 28 7.45 6.46 -6.90
C LEU A 28 6.43 7.47 -7.44
N TYR A 29 6.84 8.75 -7.51
CA TYR A 29 6.01 9.84 -7.99
C TYR A 29 6.77 10.70 -8.99
N HIS A 30 6.09 11.16 -10.02
CA HIS A 30 6.63 12.17 -10.93
C HIS A 30 6.77 13.50 -10.18
N ARG A 31 7.97 14.11 -10.22
CA ARG A 31 8.31 15.25 -9.34
C ARG A 31 7.50 16.51 -9.63
N GLU A 32 7.16 16.77 -10.89
CA GLU A 32 6.47 18.00 -11.30
C GLU A 32 4.95 17.87 -11.19
N THR A 33 4.39 16.69 -11.48
CA THR A 33 2.93 16.46 -11.51
C THR A 33 2.38 15.82 -10.24
N GLY A 34 3.23 15.15 -9.46
CA GLY A 34 2.81 14.38 -8.28
C GLY A 34 2.08 13.07 -8.61
N GLU A 35 2.04 12.67 -9.88
CA GLU A 35 1.37 11.43 -10.29
C GLU A 35 2.15 10.20 -9.83
N ALA A 36 1.43 9.18 -9.35
CA ALA A 36 2.02 7.92 -8.94
C ALA A 36 2.43 7.07 -10.15
N ILE A 37 3.62 6.49 -10.11
CA ILE A 37 4.11 5.58 -11.14
C ILE A 37 3.73 4.15 -10.75
N LEU A 38 2.81 3.55 -11.52
CA LEU A 38 2.22 2.23 -11.22
C LEU A 38 2.45 1.22 -12.36
N THR A 39 3.72 1.05 -12.76
CA THR A 39 4.11 0.09 -13.81
C THR A 39 4.70 -1.18 -13.22
N LYS A 40 4.64 -2.29 -13.96
CA LYS A 40 5.18 -3.58 -13.49
C LYS A 40 6.71 -3.54 -13.38
N GLU A 41 7.35 -2.72 -14.19
CA GLU A 41 8.80 -2.54 -14.25
C GLU A 41 9.31 -1.71 -13.07
N SER A 42 8.44 -0.92 -12.43
CA SER A 42 8.79 -0.02 -11.33
C SER A 42 8.42 -0.55 -9.94
N VAL A 43 7.80 -1.74 -9.85
CA VAL A 43 7.30 -2.35 -8.60
C VAL A 43 8.00 -3.68 -8.33
#